data_AF-A0A3N4KK25-F1
#
_entry.id   AF-A0A3N4KK25-F1
#
_cell.length_a   1.000
_cell.length_b   1.000
_cell.length_c   1.000
_cell.angle_alpha   90.00
_cell.angle_beta   90.00
_cell.angle_gamma   90.00
#
_symmetry.space_group_name_H-M   'P 1'
#
loop_
_entity.id
_entity.type
_entity.pdbx_description
1 polymer ?
#
loop_
_entity_poly.entity_id
_entity_poly.type
_entity_poly.pdbx_seq_one_letter_code
_entity_poly.pdbx_strand_id
1 'polypeptide(L)'
;SFESCCKHGDVVLEKLKQLPEPLHSLISGTTLQSRNFLKEVRRWNSLFAFTSISYNMDNRTTAQGSSLQLFQVHGTVYHLQGPLKVPTGRDATFSHIYLYDPLYATQARVTRAQELDAETILALM
;
A
#
# COMPACT_ATOMS: atom_id res chain seq x y z
N SER A 1 9.83 -27.19 -13.95
CA SER A 1 9.26 -27.34 -15.31
C SER A 1 7.75 -27.15 -15.23
N PHE A 2 7.10 -26.85 -16.36
CA PHE A 2 5.64 -26.75 -16.48
C PHE A 2 4.91 -27.98 -15.89
N GLU A 3 5.54 -29.17 -16.00
CA GLU A 3 5.18 -30.43 -15.32
C GLU A 3 4.79 -30.29 -13.84
N SER A 4 5.63 -29.64 -13.04
CA SER A 4 5.50 -29.63 -11.57
C SER A 4 4.50 -28.60 -11.07
N CYS A 5 4.22 -27.55 -11.85
CA CYS A 5 3.34 -26.45 -11.43
C CYS A 5 1.90 -26.67 -11.91
N CYS A 6 1.73 -27.20 -13.14
CA CYS A 6 0.42 -27.24 -13.79
C CYS A 6 0.02 -28.64 -14.29
N LYS A 7 0.84 -29.67 -14.06
CA LYS A 7 0.53 -31.08 -14.39
C LYS A 7 -0.05 -31.23 -15.81
N HIS A 8 0.70 -30.77 -16.82
CA HIS A 8 0.27 -30.75 -18.23
C HIS A 8 -1.00 -29.94 -18.56
N GLY A 9 -1.45 -29.03 -17.69
CA GLY A 9 -2.70 -28.30 -17.88
C GLY A 9 -3.92 -29.01 -17.31
N ASP A 10 -3.74 -30.12 -16.56
CA ASP A 10 -4.80 -30.75 -15.77
C ASP A 10 -5.32 -29.83 -14.66
N VAL A 11 -4.54 -28.83 -14.27
CA VAL A 11 -4.96 -27.80 -13.31
C VAL A 11 -5.66 -26.68 -14.06
N VAL A 12 -6.99 -26.64 -13.95
CA VAL A 12 -7.80 -25.50 -14.40
C VAL A 12 -7.78 -24.44 -13.31
N LEU A 13 -7.01 -23.38 -13.51
CA LEU A 13 -7.04 -22.20 -12.64
C LEU A 13 -8.27 -21.36 -12.98
N GLU A 14 -9.02 -20.96 -11.96
CA GLU A 14 -10.08 -19.97 -12.13
C GLU A 14 -9.49 -18.67 -12.67
N LYS A 15 -10.19 -18.04 -13.61
CA LYS A 15 -9.80 -16.71 -14.08
C LYS A 15 -9.88 -15.76 -12.91
N LEU A 16 -8.85 -14.92 -12.75
CA LEU A 16 -8.87 -13.83 -11.80
C LEU A 16 -10.11 -12.96 -12.08
N LYS A 17 -10.86 -12.66 -11.02
CA LYS A 17 -11.95 -11.69 -11.11
C LYS A 17 -11.37 -10.34 -11.52
N GLN A 18 -12.10 -9.62 -12.36
CA GLN A 18 -11.73 -8.26 -12.69
C GLN A 18 -11.73 -7.42 -11.42
N LEU A 19 -10.71 -6.58 -11.27
CA LEU A 19 -10.65 -5.63 -10.16
C LEU A 19 -11.77 -4.59 -10.31
N PRO A 20 -12.31 -4.08 -9.20
CA PRO A 20 -13.27 -2.97 -9.26
C PRO A 20 -12.59 -1.69 -9.79
N GLU A 21 -13.38 -0.81 -10.41
CA GLU A 21 -12.94 0.56 -10.70
C GLU A 21 -12.91 1.39 -9.40
N PRO A 22 -11.96 2.34 -9.27
CA PRO A 22 -10.99 2.79 -10.28
C PRO A 22 -9.71 1.94 -10.35
N LEU A 23 -9.52 0.96 -9.46
CA LEU A 23 -8.25 0.24 -9.31
C LEU A 23 -7.84 -0.50 -10.60
N HIS A 24 -8.81 -1.10 -11.30
CA HIS A 24 -8.58 -1.75 -12.58
C HIS A 24 -7.96 -0.80 -13.62
N SER A 25 -8.53 0.40 -13.81
CA SER A 25 -7.97 1.41 -14.71
C SER A 25 -6.59 1.90 -14.26
N LEU A 26 -6.43 2.13 -12.95
CA LEU A 26 -5.20 2.67 -12.37
C LEU A 26 -3.99 1.73 -12.50
N ILE A 27 -4.20 0.41 -12.51
CA ILE A 27 -3.09 -0.55 -12.66
C ILE A 27 -2.89 -1.04 -14.10
N SER A 28 -3.71 -0.58 -15.05
CA SER A 28 -3.66 -1.07 -16.43
C SER A 28 -2.35 -0.75 -17.17
N GLY A 29 -1.65 0.33 -16.78
CA GLY A 29 -0.42 0.82 -17.43
C GLY A 29 -0.63 1.44 -18.82
N THR A 30 -1.87 1.51 -19.29
CA THR A 30 -2.21 1.95 -20.65
C THR A 30 -2.30 3.48 -20.77
N THR A 31 -2.83 4.15 -19.76
CA THR A 31 -3.00 5.62 -19.72
C THR A 31 -1.84 6.32 -19.01
N LEU A 32 -1.68 7.62 -19.22
CA LEU A 32 -0.70 8.43 -18.46
C LEU A 32 -0.96 8.35 -16.95
N GLN A 33 -2.22 8.43 -16.53
CA GLN A 33 -2.62 8.31 -15.12
C GLN A 33 -2.19 6.96 -14.54
N SER A 34 -2.48 5.86 -15.23
CA SER A 34 -2.11 4.51 -14.74
C SER A 34 -0.58 4.31 -14.66
N ARG A 35 0.19 4.86 -15.61
CA ARG A 35 1.66 4.82 -15.54
C ARG A 35 2.19 5.63 -14.36
N ASN A 36 1.63 6.81 -14.10
CA ASN A 36 2.00 7.63 -12.95
C ASN A 36 1.63 6.96 -11.63
N PHE A 37 0.45 6.34 -11.55
CA PHE A 37 0.02 5.55 -10.40
C PHE A 37 1.00 4.41 -10.11
N LEU A 38 1.37 3.62 -11.13
CA LEU A 38 2.33 2.52 -11.00
C LEU A 38 3.73 3.00 -10.61
N LYS A 39 4.18 4.14 -11.15
CA LYS A 39 5.47 4.76 -10.78
C LYS A 39 5.53 5.10 -9.28
N GLU A 40 4.43 5.62 -8.74
CA GLU A 40 4.33 6.03 -7.33
C GLU A 40 3.63 4.97 -6.44
N VAL A 41 3.48 3.71 -6.90
CA VAL A 41 2.66 2.68 -6.23
C VAL A 41 3.04 2.45 -4.77
N ARG A 42 4.32 2.60 -4.42
CA ARG A 42 4.78 2.49 -3.03
C ARG A 42 4.23 3.60 -2.14
N ARG A 43 4.11 4.83 -2.66
CA ARG A 43 3.52 5.97 -1.93
C ARG A 43 2.02 5.77 -1.77
N TRP A 44 1.34 5.31 -2.83
CA TRP A 44 -0.08 4.94 -2.77
C TRP A 44 -0.33 3.86 -1.71
N ASN A 45 0.41 2.75 -1.74
CA ASN A 45 0.28 1.69 -0.74
C ASN A 45 0.58 2.19 0.69
N SER A 46 1.56 3.08 0.86
CA SER A 46 1.88 3.66 2.16
C SER A 46 0.78 4.60 2.67
N LEU A 47 0.15 5.36 1.77
CA LEU A 47 -0.93 6.28 2.10
C LEU A 47 -2.21 5.54 2.56
N PHE A 48 -2.45 4.35 2.00
CA PHE A 48 -3.56 3.47 2.36
C PHE A 48 -3.16 2.35 3.34
N ALA A 49 -1.95 2.37 3.90
CA ALA A 49 -1.52 1.36 4.85
C ALA A 49 -2.38 1.41 6.13
N PHE A 50 -2.95 0.27 6.53
CA PHE A 50 -3.73 0.16 7.77
C PHE A 50 -2.85 0.19 9.02
N THR A 51 -1.63 -0.34 8.93
CA THR A 51 -0.63 -0.33 9.99
C THR A 51 0.73 0.06 9.44
N SER A 52 1.54 0.74 10.23
CA SER A 52 2.98 0.87 9.96
C SER A 52 3.72 -0.36 10.47
N ILE A 53 4.97 -0.49 10.03
CA ILE A 53 5.94 -1.40 10.62
C ILE A 53 7.05 -0.57 11.26
N SER A 54 7.44 -0.93 12.47
CA SER A 54 8.59 -0.38 13.17
C SER A 54 9.54 -1.51 13.51
N TYR A 55 10.83 -1.28 13.33
CA TYR A 55 11.87 -2.26 13.60
C TYR A 55 13.18 -1.53 13.95
N ASN A 56 14.06 -2.22 14.68
CA ASN A 56 15.41 -1.73 14.91
C ASN A 56 16.24 -1.99 13.66
N MET A 57 16.67 -0.92 12.99
CA MET A 57 17.40 -1.03 11.72
C MET A 57 18.78 -1.64 11.93
N ASP A 58 19.07 -2.72 11.21
CA ASP A 58 20.39 -3.31 11.13
C ASP A 58 21.08 -2.80 9.86
N ASN A 59 22.03 -1.89 10.03
CA ASN A 59 22.73 -1.23 8.92
C ASN A 59 23.62 -2.18 8.09
N ARG A 60 23.77 -3.44 8.50
CA ARG A 60 24.55 -4.45 7.76
C ARG A 60 23.91 -4.84 6.43
N THR A 61 22.58 -4.77 6.31
CA THR A 61 21.85 -5.16 5.09
C THR A 61 21.67 -4.02 4.10
N THR A 62 21.99 -2.78 4.50
CA THR A 62 21.91 -1.59 3.64
C THR A 62 23.10 -1.60 2.67
N ALA A 63 23.03 -2.44 1.63
CA ALA A 63 24.03 -2.44 0.57
C ALA A 63 24.07 -1.04 -0.07
N GLN A 64 25.12 -0.26 0.22
CA GLN A 64 25.38 1.01 -0.46
C GLN A 64 25.50 0.72 -1.97
N GLY A 65 24.52 1.19 -2.75
CA GLY A 65 24.51 1.06 -4.22
C GLY A 65 23.45 0.13 -4.81
N SER A 66 22.61 -0.53 -4.02
CA SER A 66 21.47 -1.31 -4.52
C SER A 66 20.25 -0.41 -4.80
N SER A 67 19.58 -0.59 -5.95
CA SER A 67 18.29 0.06 -6.26
C SER A 67 17.12 -0.50 -5.43
N LEU A 68 17.33 -1.63 -4.75
CA LEU A 68 16.38 -2.28 -3.86
C LEU A 68 16.77 -2.00 -2.41
N GLN A 69 15.88 -1.30 -1.70
CA GLN A 69 15.96 -1.16 -0.25
C GLN A 69 15.52 -2.48 0.38
N LEU A 70 16.49 -3.28 0.80
CA LEU A 70 16.25 -4.49 1.57
C LEU A 70 16.42 -4.17 3.06
N PHE A 71 15.45 -4.61 3.86
CA PHE A 71 15.55 -4.59 5.31
C PHE A 71 15.26 -6.00 5.83
N GLN A 72 15.91 -6.36 6.93
CA GLN A 72 15.71 -7.63 7.59
C GLN A 72 15.16 -7.39 9.00
N VAL A 73 14.10 -8.13 9.34
CA VAL A 73 13.54 -8.16 10.70
C VAL A 73 13.85 -9.51 11.31
N HIS A 74 14.47 -9.52 12.48
CA HIS A 74 14.78 -10.73 13.24
C HIS A 74 13.86 -10.84 14.46
N GLY A 75 13.39 -12.06 14.75
CA GLY A 75 12.50 -12.35 15.89
C GLY A 75 11.01 -12.28 15.53
N THR A 76 10.17 -12.10 16.55
CA THR A 76 8.71 -12.09 16.41
C THR A 76 8.18 -10.69 16.17
N VAL A 77 7.30 -10.54 15.17
CA VAL A 77 6.54 -9.30 14.95
C VAL A 77 5.30 -9.32 15.84
N TYR A 78 5.11 -8.26 16.61
CA TYR A 78 3.92 -8.04 17.42
C TYR A 78 3.16 -6.80 16.93
N HIS A 79 1.83 -6.82 17.05
CA HIS A 79 1.00 -5.67 16.72
C HIS A 79 0.98 -4.70 17.92
N LEU A 80 1.49 -3.49 17.72
CA LEU A 80 1.38 -2.42 18.71
C LEU A 80 0.15 -1.56 18.39
N GLN A 81 -0.92 -1.75 19.15
CA GLN A 81 -2.12 -0.95 19.00
C GLN A 81 -1.99 0.37 19.76
N GLY A 82 -2.09 1.47 19.02
CA GLY A 82 -2.23 2.81 19.60
C GLY A 82 -3.63 3.08 20.17
N PRO A 83 -3.86 4.26 20.77
CA PRO A 83 -5.20 4.65 21.23
C PRO A 83 -6.18 4.65 20.05
N LEU A 84 -7.45 4.26 20.27
CA LEU A 84 -8.46 4.26 19.20
C LEU A 84 -8.82 5.68 18.72
N LYS A 85 -8.75 6.66 19.63
CA LYS A 85 -8.95 8.07 19.30
C LYS A 85 -7.61 8.73 19.01
N VAL A 86 -7.62 9.65 18.06
CA VAL A 86 -6.45 10.47 17.74
C VAL A 86 -6.11 11.34 18.95
N PRO A 87 -4.87 11.33 19.45
CA PRO A 87 -4.44 12.22 20.53
C PRO A 87 -4.61 13.69 20.16
N THR A 88 -4.91 14.54 21.14
CA THR A 88 -5.04 15.98 20.94
C THR A 88 -3.79 16.57 20.28
N GLY A 89 -3.98 17.35 19.21
CA GLY A 89 -2.89 17.99 18.47
C GLY A 89 -2.16 17.07 17.48
N ARG A 90 -2.71 15.89 17.17
CA ARG A 90 -2.19 15.01 16.10
C ARG A 90 -3.24 14.79 15.01
N ASP A 91 -2.78 14.47 13.81
CA ASP A 91 -3.63 14.04 12.71
C ASP A 91 -3.96 12.55 12.78
N ALA A 92 -5.10 12.16 12.22
CA ALA A 92 -5.48 10.76 12.06
C ALA A 92 -4.51 10.04 11.09
N THR A 93 -4.03 8.85 11.50
CA THR A 93 -3.11 8.05 10.68
C THR A 93 -3.42 6.56 10.78
N PHE A 94 -3.05 5.78 9.74
CA PHE A 94 -3.18 4.31 9.75
C PHE A 94 -4.61 3.88 10.10
N SER A 95 -4.81 2.94 11.01
CA SER A 95 -6.14 2.49 11.46
C SER A 95 -7.13 3.61 11.79
N HIS A 96 -6.69 4.77 12.30
CA HIS A 96 -7.60 5.89 12.62
C HIS A 96 -8.36 6.38 11.41
N ILE A 97 -7.71 6.46 10.23
CA ILE A 97 -8.33 7.04 9.02
C ILE A 97 -9.49 6.19 8.51
N TYR A 98 -9.59 4.93 8.94
CA TYR A 98 -10.65 4.00 8.57
C TYR A 98 -11.86 4.04 9.53
N LEU A 99 -11.74 4.77 10.65
CA LEU A 99 -12.82 4.92 11.64
C LEU A 99 -13.63 6.22 11.42
N TYR A 100 -13.12 7.14 10.62
CA TYR A 100 -13.77 8.40 10.28
C TYR A 100 -14.53 8.31 8.96
N ASP A 101 -15.38 9.29 8.68
CA ASP A 101 -16.09 9.36 7.41
C ASP A 101 -15.09 9.50 6.22
N PRO A 102 -15.48 9.05 5.02
CA PRO A 102 -14.59 9.03 3.87
C PRO A 102 -14.02 10.40 3.46
N LEU A 103 -14.75 11.50 3.71
CA LEU A 103 -14.30 12.84 3.35
C LEU A 103 -13.18 13.29 4.30
N TYR A 104 -13.37 13.11 5.60
CA TYR A 104 -12.32 13.37 6.59
C TYR A 104 -11.07 12.51 6.33
N ALA A 105 -11.26 11.23 6.05
CA ALA A 105 -10.18 10.29 5.77
C ALA A 105 -9.41 10.66 4.48
N THR A 106 -10.10 11.16 3.45
CA THR A 106 -9.49 11.71 2.24
C THR A 106 -8.66 12.95 2.58
N GLN A 107 -9.23 13.91 3.31
CA GLN A 107 -8.53 15.14 3.68
C GLN A 107 -7.26 14.85 4.49
N ALA A 108 -7.32 13.93 5.45
CA ALA A 108 -6.17 13.51 6.24
C ALA A 108 -5.05 12.90 5.35
N ARG A 109 -5.42 12.16 4.30
CA ARG A 109 -4.47 11.61 3.32
C ARG A 109 -3.87 12.70 2.43
N VAL A 110 -4.68 13.63 1.92
CA VAL A 110 -4.22 14.76 1.07
C VAL A 110 -3.20 15.61 1.82
N THR A 111 -3.43 15.91 3.09
CA THR A 111 -2.47 16.66 3.94
C THR A 111 -1.11 15.97 4.01
N ARG A 112 -1.07 14.63 3.98
CA ARG A 112 0.16 13.83 4.08
C ARG A 112 0.81 13.54 2.72
N ALA A 113 0.09 13.76 1.62
CA ALA A 113 0.52 13.39 0.27
C ALA A 113 0.32 14.55 -0.71
N GLN A 114 0.99 15.68 -0.45
CA GLN A 114 0.85 16.94 -1.21
C GLN A 114 1.08 16.82 -2.73
N GLU A 115 1.71 15.73 -3.20
CA GLU A 115 2.02 15.50 -4.61
C GLU A 115 1.14 14.44 -5.29
N LEU A 116 0.25 13.78 -4.53
CA LEU A 116 -0.66 12.77 -5.08
C LEU A 116 -2.02 13.37 -5.41
N ASP A 117 -2.63 12.87 -6.47
CA ASP A 117 -3.91 13.37 -6.98
C ASP A 117 -5.06 13.12 -5.98
N ALA A 118 -5.68 14.20 -5.51
CA ALA A 118 -6.75 14.15 -4.51
C ALA A 118 -8.01 13.44 -5.02
N GLU A 119 -8.33 13.55 -6.31
CA GLU A 119 -9.47 12.86 -6.91
C GLU A 119 -9.26 11.34 -6.89
N THR A 120 -8.05 10.88 -7.25
CA THR A 120 -7.66 9.47 -7.14
C THR A 120 -7.69 8.99 -5.69
N ILE A 121 -7.26 9.80 -4.71
CA ILE A 121 -7.36 9.44 -3.28
C ILE A 121 -8.82 9.21 -2.89
N LEU A 122 -9.71 10.14 -3.24
CA LEU A 122 -11.13 10.04 -2.90
C LEU A 122 -11.80 8.83 -3.57
N ALA A 123 -11.45 8.56 -4.83
CA ALA A 123 -12.02 7.44 -5.59
C ALA A 123 -11.55 6.06 -5.11
N LEU A 124 -10.47 6.00 -4.32
CA LEU A 124 -9.93 4.78 -3.71
C LEU A 124 -10.42 4.53 -2.27
N MET A 125 -11.26 5.42 -1.73
CA MET A 125 -11.93 5.25 -0.43
C MET A 125 -13.13 4.31 -0.53
#